data_AF-A0A382Z3U5-F1
#
_entry.id   AF-A0A382Z3U5-F1
#
_cell.length_a   1.000
_cell.length_b   1.000
_cell.length_c   1.000
_cell.angle_alpha   90.00
_cell.angle_beta   90.00
_cell.angle_gamma   90.00
#
_symmetry.space_group_name_H-M   'P 1'
#
loop_
_entity.id
_entity.type
_entity.pdbx_description
1 polymer ?
#
loop_
_entity_poly.entity_id
_entity_poly.type
_entity_poly.pdbx_seq_one_letter_code
_entity_poly.pdbx_strand_id
1 'polypeptide(L)'
;KSVCINTMIISILYKAKPDEVKFILMDPKKIELSVYKSLVGYHLITAPNLDEYVMTTAENLVAILDSAIVEMERRFQVFADARVRNICEYHERKLNDHGLESIPYVIVIIDELADLMMTSGRAIEEPITRLAQKARAVGIHLVVATQRPSVDVITGLIKSNFPARIAFQVSSKVDSRTIIDQMGAEKLLGKGDMLFLLPGTASPLRLHNAFVSLDEIEAIVQHIETQPKPDEISLPEVRKEKLGGNYSLDEEQDELLHDA
;
A
#
# COMPACT_ATOMS: atom_id res chain seq x y z
N LYS A 1 3.87 8.96 14.32
CA LYS A 1 3.36 8.33 13.09
C LYS A 1 4.21 8.69 11.89
N SER A 2 4.13 9.91 11.35
CA SER A 2 4.75 10.28 10.07
C SER A 2 6.26 10.09 10.05
N VAL A 3 6.96 10.51 11.12
CA VAL A 3 8.41 10.24 11.29
C VAL A 3 8.73 8.74 11.19
N CYS A 4 7.90 7.85 11.73
CA CYS A 4 8.13 6.40 11.64
C CYS A 4 7.96 5.86 10.22
N ILE A 5 6.96 6.34 9.47
CA ILE A 5 6.81 6.00 8.05
C ILE A 5 8.06 6.43 7.27
N ASN A 6 8.54 7.66 7.52
CA ASN A 6 9.79 8.15 6.93
C ASN A 6 11.00 7.29 7.34
N THR A 7 11.14 6.95 8.61
CA THR A 7 12.20 6.05 9.10
C THR A 7 12.15 4.70 8.37
N MET A 8 10.95 4.12 8.15
CA MET A 8 10.80 2.86 7.41
C MET A 8 11.22 3.00 5.95
N ILE A 9 10.74 4.04 5.25
CA ILE A 9 11.10 4.31 3.85
C ILE A 9 12.62 4.47 3.72
N ILE A 10 13.22 5.32 4.55
CA ILE A 10 14.67 5.57 4.56
C ILE A 10 15.45 4.30 4.85
N SER A 11 15.02 3.49 5.82
CA SER A 11 15.69 2.22 6.13
C SER A 11 15.75 1.28 4.91
N ILE A 12 14.72 1.31 4.07
CA ILE A 12 14.69 0.55 2.82
C ILE A 12 15.59 1.20 1.77
N LEU A 13 15.51 2.52 1.58
CA LEU A 13 16.35 3.25 0.62
C LEU A 13 17.85 3.08 0.88
N TYR A 14 18.26 2.94 2.15
CA TYR A 14 19.66 2.67 2.53
C TYR A 14 20.14 1.27 2.17
N LYS A 15 19.24 0.32 1.90
CA LYS A 15 19.58 -1.09 1.77
C LYS A 15 19.21 -1.70 0.42
N ALA A 16 18.16 -1.20 -0.21
CA ALA A 16 17.58 -1.79 -1.41
C ALA A 16 17.75 -0.89 -2.63
N LYS A 17 18.17 -1.50 -3.73
CA LYS A 17 18.24 -0.83 -5.02
C LYS A 17 16.86 -0.64 -5.64
N PRO A 18 16.69 0.32 -6.58
CA PRO A 18 15.43 0.54 -7.28
C PRO A 18 14.84 -0.68 -8.01
N ASP A 19 15.66 -1.64 -8.43
CA ASP A 19 15.26 -2.89 -9.10
C ASP A 19 14.89 -4.00 -8.12
N GLU A 20 15.18 -3.83 -6.83
CA GLU A 20 14.86 -4.79 -5.76
C GLU A 20 13.55 -4.43 -5.04
N VAL A 21 13.28 -3.13 -4.83
CA VAL A 21 12.10 -2.65 -4.13
C VAL A 21 11.47 -1.45 -4.84
N LYS A 22 10.15 -1.51 -5.02
CA LYS A 22 9.32 -0.40 -5.49
C LYS A 22 8.29 0.03 -4.42
N PHE A 23 7.91 1.30 -4.44
CA PHE A 23 6.91 1.89 -3.57
C PHE A 23 5.68 2.36 -4.37
N ILE A 24 4.52 2.07 -3.79
CA ILE A 24 3.26 2.74 -4.12
C ILE A 24 2.95 3.67 -2.95
N LEU A 25 2.89 4.97 -3.19
CA LEU A 25 2.66 5.96 -2.13
C LEU A 25 1.26 6.55 -2.23
N MET A 26 0.51 6.52 -1.14
CA MET A 26 -0.86 7.01 -1.05
C MET A 26 -0.94 8.08 0.06
N ASP A 27 -1.04 9.35 -0.35
CA ASP A 27 -1.05 10.53 0.52
C ASP A 27 -2.18 11.50 0.11
N PRO A 28 -3.42 11.26 0.56
CA PRO A 28 -4.57 12.11 0.21
C PRO A 28 -4.41 13.57 0.67
N LYS A 29 -3.53 13.86 1.63
CA LYS A 29 -3.31 15.22 2.14
C LYS A 29 -2.19 15.96 1.44
N LYS A 30 -1.32 15.28 0.68
CA LYS A 30 -0.14 15.84 -0.01
C LYS A 30 0.91 16.45 0.93
N ILE A 31 0.97 16.00 2.19
CA ILE A 31 1.82 16.60 3.21
C ILE A 31 3.04 15.73 3.50
N GLU A 32 2.84 14.43 3.71
CA GLU A 32 3.82 13.59 4.38
C GLU A 32 4.74 12.85 3.39
N LEU A 33 4.21 12.45 2.23
CA LEU A 33 4.93 11.63 1.25
C LEU A 33 5.33 12.40 -0.01
N SER A 34 4.95 13.68 -0.11
CA SER A 34 5.22 14.52 -1.29
C SER A 34 6.72 14.74 -1.54
N VAL A 35 7.55 14.72 -0.49
CA VAL A 35 9.02 14.81 -0.57
C VAL A 35 9.64 13.68 -1.40
N TYR A 36 8.98 12.53 -1.50
CA TYR A 36 9.50 11.37 -2.25
C TYR A 36 9.19 11.43 -3.75
N LYS A 37 8.49 12.46 -4.26
CA LYS A 37 8.17 12.59 -5.69
C LYS A 37 9.42 12.61 -6.59
N SER A 38 10.56 13.03 -6.08
CA SER A 38 11.86 12.99 -6.75
C SER A 38 12.37 11.56 -7.01
N LEU A 39 11.81 10.55 -6.33
CA LEU A 39 12.12 9.14 -6.57
C LEU A 39 11.40 8.54 -7.80
N VAL A 40 10.70 9.35 -8.62
CA VAL A 40 10.13 8.91 -9.90
C VAL A 40 11.23 8.45 -10.85
N GLY A 41 11.05 7.25 -11.41
CA GLY A 41 12.05 6.55 -12.20
C GLY A 41 13.09 5.80 -11.37
N TYR A 42 13.06 5.90 -10.04
CA TYR A 42 13.84 5.06 -9.13
C TYR A 42 12.92 4.07 -8.42
N HIS A 43 12.61 4.28 -7.14
CA HIS A 43 11.80 3.36 -6.35
C HIS A 43 10.30 3.57 -6.52
N LEU A 44 9.80 4.65 -7.13
CA LEU A 44 8.35 4.81 -7.30
C LEU A 44 7.83 4.03 -8.51
N ILE A 45 6.66 3.40 -8.35
CA ILE A 45 5.93 2.72 -9.41
C ILE A 45 4.48 3.20 -9.45
N THR A 46 3.91 3.27 -10.65
CA THR A 46 2.51 3.61 -10.90
C THR A 46 1.94 2.75 -12.03
N ALA A 47 0.64 2.89 -12.29
CA ALA A 47 -0.01 2.27 -13.44
C ALA A 47 0.01 3.24 -14.65
N PRO A 48 0.14 2.76 -15.90
CA PRO A 48 0.28 3.61 -17.10
C PRO A 48 -0.86 4.62 -17.33
N ASN A 49 -2.04 4.33 -16.78
CA ASN A 49 -3.24 5.15 -16.92
C ASN A 49 -3.39 6.21 -15.80
N LEU A 50 -2.43 6.29 -14.88
CA LEU A 50 -2.42 7.25 -13.77
C LEU A 50 -1.38 8.35 -14.04
N ASP A 51 -1.75 9.58 -13.71
CA ASP A 51 -0.98 10.80 -13.95
C ASP A 51 -0.09 11.20 -12.76
N GLU A 52 -0.12 10.44 -11.66
CA GLU A 52 0.66 10.68 -10.45
C GLU A 52 1.34 9.40 -9.93
N TYR A 53 2.48 9.60 -9.25
CA TYR A 53 3.25 8.52 -8.58
C TYR A 53 3.08 8.53 -7.05
N VAL A 54 2.61 9.65 -6.51
CA VAL A 54 2.13 9.77 -5.15
C VAL A 54 0.65 10.05 -5.29
N MET A 55 -0.18 9.09 -4.89
CA MET A 55 -1.62 9.09 -5.13
C MET A 55 -2.32 10.02 -4.15
N THR A 56 -3.15 10.91 -4.68
CA THR A 56 -3.77 11.98 -3.90
C THR A 56 -5.28 12.06 -4.10
N THR A 57 -5.78 11.62 -5.25
CA THR A 57 -7.22 11.63 -5.55
C THR A 57 -7.86 10.27 -5.23
N ALA A 58 -9.10 10.28 -4.75
CA ALA A 58 -9.81 9.03 -4.41
C ALA A 58 -9.91 8.06 -5.60
N GLU A 59 -10.09 8.59 -6.80
CA GLU A 59 -10.15 7.81 -8.04
C GLU A 59 -8.83 7.10 -8.33
N ASN A 60 -7.70 7.82 -8.24
CA ASN A 60 -6.38 7.24 -8.45
C ASN A 60 -6.00 6.26 -7.33
N LEU A 61 -6.44 6.53 -6.09
CA LEU A 61 -6.23 5.66 -4.93
C LEU A 61 -6.94 4.29 -5.08
N VAL A 62 -8.17 4.28 -5.60
CA VAL A 62 -8.86 3.02 -5.93
C VAL A 62 -8.16 2.32 -7.08
N ALA A 63 -7.90 3.04 -8.17
CA ALA A 63 -7.30 2.47 -9.37
C ALA A 63 -5.92 1.84 -9.11
N ILE A 64 -5.07 2.46 -8.29
CA ILE A 64 -3.75 1.90 -7.97
C ILE A 64 -3.84 0.62 -7.14
N LEU A 65 -4.83 0.51 -6.24
CA LEU A 65 -5.04 -0.69 -5.44
C LEU A 65 -5.52 -1.84 -6.33
N ASP A 66 -6.41 -1.55 -7.29
CA ASP A 66 -6.83 -2.53 -8.29
C ASP A 66 -5.66 -2.98 -9.16
N SER A 67 -4.81 -2.06 -9.62
CA SER A 67 -3.58 -2.39 -10.36
C SER A 67 -2.62 -3.25 -9.52
N ALA A 68 -2.50 -3.00 -8.21
CA ALA A 68 -1.70 -3.82 -7.32
C ALA A 68 -2.28 -5.24 -7.15
N ILE A 69 -3.61 -5.40 -7.19
CA ILE A 69 -4.27 -6.72 -7.18
C ILE A 69 -3.99 -7.47 -8.48
N VAL A 70 -4.10 -6.80 -9.64
CA VAL A 70 -3.79 -7.42 -10.92
C VAL A 70 -2.32 -7.84 -10.98
N GLU A 71 -1.40 -7.03 -10.45
CA GLU A 71 0.02 -7.42 -10.32
C GLU A 71 0.20 -8.62 -9.40
N MET A 72 -0.50 -8.67 -8.27
CA MET A 72 -0.48 -9.81 -7.36
C MET A 72 -0.88 -11.10 -8.09
N GLU A 73 -1.93 -11.07 -8.91
CA GLU A 73 -2.42 -12.21 -9.69
C GLU A 73 -1.46 -12.59 -10.82
N ARG A 74 -0.91 -11.60 -11.52
CA ARG A 74 0.13 -11.82 -12.54
C ARG A 74 1.34 -12.54 -11.96
N ARG A 75 1.82 -12.11 -10.79
CA ARG A 75 2.94 -12.77 -10.09
C ARG A 75 2.63 -14.20 -9.70
N PHE A 76 1.41 -14.51 -9.27
CA PHE A 76 1.01 -15.89 -9.01
C PHE A 76 1.13 -16.76 -10.26
N GLN A 77 0.70 -16.26 -11.42
CA GLN A 77 0.83 -16.97 -12.69
C GLN A 77 2.30 -17.19 -13.06
N VAL A 78 3.11 -16.12 -13.00
CA VAL A 78 4.55 -16.19 -13.30
C VAL A 78 5.27 -17.18 -12.37
N PHE A 79 4.93 -17.20 -11.08
CA PHE A 79 5.54 -18.10 -10.11
C PHE A 79 5.12 -19.55 -10.34
N ALA A 80 3.86 -19.79 -10.72
CA ALA A 80 3.38 -21.10 -11.10
C ALA A 80 4.12 -21.65 -12.33
N ASP A 81 4.30 -20.82 -13.36
CA ASP A 81 5.03 -21.18 -14.59
C ASP A 81 6.51 -21.46 -14.30
N ALA A 82 7.12 -20.67 -13.42
CA ALA A 82 8.48 -20.89 -12.92
C ALA A 82 8.59 -22.05 -11.90
N ARG A 83 7.47 -22.64 -11.48
CA ARG A 83 7.36 -23.72 -10.48
C ARG A 83 7.95 -23.38 -9.11
N VAL A 84 7.73 -22.15 -8.66
CA VAL A 84 8.16 -21.64 -7.35
C VAL A 84 6.96 -21.21 -6.51
N ARG A 85 7.11 -21.21 -5.19
CA ARG A 85 6.00 -20.93 -4.26
C ARG A 85 5.94 -19.49 -3.77
N ASN A 86 7.07 -18.80 -3.80
CA ASN A 86 7.20 -17.45 -3.24
C ASN A 86 8.30 -16.66 -3.95
N ILE A 87 8.33 -15.36 -3.67
CA ILE A 87 9.26 -14.42 -4.29
C ILE A 87 10.73 -14.73 -3.97
N CYS A 88 11.04 -15.28 -2.78
CA CYS A 88 12.41 -15.68 -2.45
C CYS A 88 12.90 -16.81 -3.36
N GLU A 89 12.10 -17.86 -3.51
CA GLU A 89 12.38 -18.97 -4.43
C GLU A 89 12.46 -18.48 -5.89
N TYR A 90 11.61 -17.51 -6.27
CA TYR A 90 11.66 -16.89 -7.60
C TYR A 90 12.98 -16.13 -7.83
N HIS A 91 13.43 -15.34 -6.86
CA HIS A 91 14.72 -14.63 -6.92
C HIS A 91 15.89 -15.59 -7.01
N GLU A 92 15.90 -16.66 -6.21
CA GLU A 92 16.92 -17.72 -6.29
C GLU A 92 16.95 -18.37 -7.68
N ARG A 93 15.78 -18.62 -8.27
CA ARG A 93 15.69 -19.19 -9.62
C ARG A 93 16.17 -18.21 -10.69
N LYS A 94 15.82 -16.92 -10.58
CA LYS A 94 16.27 -15.85 -11.49
C LYS A 94 17.80 -15.66 -11.49
N LEU A 95 18.49 -15.96 -10.39
CA LEU A 95 19.96 -15.96 -10.35
C LEU A 95 20.58 -17.04 -11.26
N ASN A 96 19.87 -18.15 -11.47
CA ASN A 96 20.33 -19.28 -12.28
C ASN A 96 19.77 -19.26 -13.72
N ASP A 97 18.69 -18.50 -13.96
CA ASP A 97 18.03 -18.38 -15.27
C ASP A 97 17.85 -16.90 -15.62
N HIS A 98 18.78 -16.37 -16.42
CA HIS A 98 18.74 -14.97 -16.85
C HIS A 98 17.55 -14.64 -17.77
N GLY A 99 16.85 -15.64 -18.33
CA GLY A 99 15.69 -15.44 -19.20
C GLY A 99 14.39 -15.09 -18.46
N LEU A 100 14.31 -15.33 -17.14
CA LEU A 100 13.16 -14.95 -16.33
C LEU A 100 13.05 -13.42 -16.20
N GLU A 101 11.87 -12.85 -16.00
CA GLU A 101 11.75 -11.41 -15.71
C GLU A 101 12.23 -11.09 -14.28
N SER A 102 12.73 -9.88 -14.04
CA SER A 102 13.07 -9.40 -12.70
C SER A 102 11.82 -8.86 -12.01
N ILE A 103 11.49 -9.38 -10.82
CA ILE A 103 10.29 -9.00 -10.07
C ILE A 103 10.71 -8.35 -8.74
N PRO A 104 10.55 -7.03 -8.55
CA PRO A 104 10.89 -6.36 -7.30
C PRO A 104 9.85 -6.66 -6.20
N TYR A 105 10.24 -6.52 -4.94
CA TYR A 105 9.25 -6.35 -3.87
C TYR A 105 8.49 -5.04 -4.07
N VAL A 106 7.20 -5.02 -3.70
CA VAL A 106 6.38 -3.81 -3.75
C VAL A 106 5.88 -3.48 -2.36
N ILE A 107 6.06 -2.24 -1.93
CA ILE A 107 5.58 -1.76 -0.63
C ILE A 107 4.55 -0.66 -0.87
N VAL A 108 3.32 -0.94 -0.49
CA VAL A 108 2.20 -0.01 -0.56
C VAL A 108 2.11 0.73 0.76
N ILE A 109 2.29 2.05 0.73
CA ILE A 109 2.28 2.91 1.91
C ILE A 109 1.07 3.82 1.85
N ILE A 110 0.20 3.69 2.86
CA ILE A 110 -1.00 4.50 3.04
C ILE A 110 -0.82 5.37 4.27
N ASP A 111 -0.69 6.68 4.08
CA ASP A 111 -0.40 7.60 5.20
C ASP A 111 -1.60 7.81 6.13
N GLU A 112 -2.81 7.93 5.56
CA GLU A 112 -4.04 8.18 6.31
C GLU A 112 -5.19 7.35 5.75
N LEU A 113 -5.39 6.16 6.30
CA LEU A 113 -6.47 5.25 5.92
C LEU A 113 -7.85 5.89 6.14
N ALA A 114 -8.03 6.69 7.19
CA ALA A 114 -9.34 7.24 7.55
C ALA A 114 -9.92 8.11 6.44
N ASP A 115 -9.08 8.92 5.78
CA ASP A 115 -9.52 9.78 4.69
C ASP A 115 -9.99 8.95 3.49
N LEU A 116 -9.33 7.81 3.22
CA LEU A 116 -9.75 6.89 2.17
C LEU A 116 -11.09 6.21 2.50
N MET A 117 -11.25 5.76 3.74
CA MET A 117 -12.47 5.08 4.21
C MET A 117 -13.68 6.01 4.20
N MET A 118 -13.49 7.29 4.51
CA MET A 118 -14.58 8.28 4.50
C MET A 118 -15.05 8.66 3.09
N THR A 119 -14.17 8.60 2.08
CA THR A 119 -14.53 8.96 0.70
C THR A 119 -15.09 7.78 -0.09
N SER A 120 -14.48 6.60 0.05
CA SER A 120 -14.74 5.46 -0.84
C SER A 120 -15.01 4.15 -0.11
N GLY A 121 -14.95 4.12 1.23
CA GLY A 121 -15.40 3.03 2.09
C GLY A 121 -14.99 1.64 1.60
N ARG A 122 -15.99 0.84 1.18
CA ARG A 122 -15.80 -0.54 0.70
C ARG A 122 -14.86 -0.66 -0.50
N ALA A 123 -14.86 0.32 -1.42
CA ALA A 123 -14.00 0.30 -2.60
C ALA A 123 -12.50 0.42 -2.24
N ILE A 124 -12.17 0.81 -1.01
CA ILE A 124 -10.80 0.83 -0.48
C ILE A 124 -10.55 -0.36 0.46
N GLU A 125 -11.50 -0.65 1.36
CA GLU A 125 -11.33 -1.71 2.36
C GLU A 125 -11.16 -3.11 1.74
N GLU A 126 -11.95 -3.41 0.70
CA GLU A 126 -11.91 -4.72 0.04
C GLU A 126 -10.56 -4.96 -0.66
N PRO A 127 -10.03 -4.04 -1.49
CA PRO A 127 -8.71 -4.22 -2.08
C PRO A 127 -7.57 -4.35 -1.06
N ILE A 128 -7.57 -3.50 -0.02
CA ILE A 128 -6.57 -3.56 1.06
C ILE A 128 -6.61 -4.93 1.74
N THR A 129 -7.81 -5.40 2.06
CA THR A 129 -8.02 -6.71 2.71
C THR A 129 -7.54 -7.85 1.82
N ARG A 130 -7.89 -7.83 0.53
CA ARG A 130 -7.49 -8.85 -0.44
C ARG A 130 -5.97 -8.94 -0.59
N LEU A 131 -5.30 -7.79 -0.70
CA LEU A 131 -3.84 -7.72 -0.75
C LEU A 131 -3.22 -8.25 0.55
N ALA A 132 -3.69 -7.79 1.70
CA ALA A 132 -3.16 -8.24 2.99
C ALA A 132 -3.29 -9.76 3.20
N GLN A 133 -4.35 -10.39 2.66
CA GLN A 133 -4.56 -11.83 2.77
C GLN A 133 -3.61 -12.67 1.91
N LYS A 134 -3.33 -12.23 0.68
CA LYS A 134 -2.75 -13.11 -0.34
C LYS A 134 -1.36 -12.67 -0.80
N ALA A 135 -1.00 -11.40 -0.64
CA ALA A 135 0.12 -10.84 -1.38
C ALA A 135 1.51 -11.14 -0.77
N ARG A 136 1.57 -11.70 0.45
CA ARG A 136 2.82 -12.06 1.14
C ARG A 136 3.73 -12.95 0.29
N ALA A 137 3.18 -13.98 -0.34
CA ALA A 137 3.97 -14.94 -1.11
C ALA A 137 4.57 -14.30 -2.37
N VAL A 138 3.89 -13.31 -2.95
CA VAL A 138 4.29 -12.62 -4.18
C VAL A 138 5.09 -11.33 -3.92
N GLY A 139 5.45 -11.06 -2.67
CA GLY A 139 6.34 -9.94 -2.31
C GLY A 139 5.69 -8.57 -2.39
N ILE A 140 4.38 -8.47 -2.21
CA ILE A 140 3.69 -7.19 -2.04
C ILE A 140 3.32 -7.03 -0.56
N HIS A 141 3.71 -5.91 0.04
CA HIS A 141 3.56 -5.64 1.47
C HIS A 141 2.86 -4.30 1.69
N LEU A 142 2.00 -4.24 2.71
CA LEU A 142 1.21 -3.05 3.01
C LEU A 142 1.67 -2.42 4.33
N VAL A 143 1.86 -1.11 4.32
CA VAL A 143 2.03 -0.26 5.51
C VAL A 143 0.86 0.70 5.53
N VAL A 144 -0.02 0.54 6.51
CA VAL A 144 -1.23 1.34 6.63
C VAL A 144 -1.17 2.13 7.92
N ALA A 145 -1.33 3.44 7.81
CA ALA A 145 -1.28 4.35 8.93
C ALA A 145 -2.55 5.20 9.02
N THR A 146 -2.88 5.64 10.23
CA THR A 146 -3.98 6.56 10.47
C THR A 146 -3.75 7.35 11.75
N GLN A 147 -4.28 8.57 11.81
CA GLN A 147 -4.35 9.35 13.05
C GLN A 147 -5.71 9.20 13.75
N ARG A 148 -6.68 8.51 13.13
CA ARG A 148 -8.05 8.33 13.64
C ARG A 148 -8.29 6.87 14.00
N PRO A 149 -7.87 6.40 15.19
CA PRO A 149 -8.01 5.01 15.61
C PRO A 149 -9.43 4.68 16.10
N SER A 150 -10.43 4.89 15.23
CA SER A 150 -11.82 4.50 15.48
C SER A 150 -12.13 3.12 14.89
N VAL A 151 -13.20 2.50 15.38
CA VAL A 151 -13.68 1.18 14.89
C VAL A 151 -14.15 1.24 13.44
N ASP A 152 -14.63 2.40 13.00
CA ASP A 152 -15.07 2.63 11.61
C ASP A 152 -13.89 2.70 10.63
N VAL A 153 -12.71 3.07 11.11
CA VAL A 153 -11.48 3.12 10.29
C VAL A 153 -10.69 1.82 10.41
N ILE A 154 -10.48 1.35 11.64
CA ILE A 154 -9.77 0.11 11.95
C ILE A 154 -10.81 -0.98 12.22
N THR A 155 -11.47 -1.40 11.14
CA THR A 155 -12.56 -2.38 11.17
C THR A 155 -12.04 -3.77 11.58
N GLY A 156 -12.96 -4.70 11.86
CA GLY A 156 -12.62 -6.09 12.11
C GLY A 156 -11.87 -6.78 10.95
N LEU A 157 -12.19 -6.41 9.70
CA LEU A 157 -11.51 -6.92 8.50
C LEU A 157 -10.09 -6.38 8.41
N ILE A 158 -9.87 -5.10 8.69
CA ILE A 158 -8.51 -4.56 8.76
C ILE A 158 -7.73 -5.25 9.87
N LYS A 159 -8.29 -5.37 11.08
CA LYS A 159 -7.56 -6.02 12.19
C LYS A 159 -7.20 -7.47 11.91
N SER A 160 -8.08 -8.25 11.30
CA SER A 160 -7.83 -9.67 11.05
C SER A 160 -6.71 -9.94 10.04
N ASN A 161 -6.41 -8.97 9.15
CA ASN A 161 -5.40 -9.14 8.11
C ASN A 161 -4.08 -8.39 8.37
N PHE A 162 -4.04 -7.52 9.39
CA PHE A 162 -2.84 -6.80 9.82
C PHE A 162 -2.42 -7.21 11.24
N PRO A 163 -1.69 -8.33 11.40
CA PRO A 163 -1.33 -8.85 12.73
C PRO A 163 -0.16 -8.10 13.39
N ALA A 164 0.72 -7.47 12.61
CA ALA A 164 1.76 -6.58 13.10
C ALA A 164 1.19 -5.16 13.24
N ARG A 165 1.27 -4.58 14.44
CA ARG A 165 0.66 -3.26 14.71
C ARG A 165 1.54 -2.39 15.58
N ILE A 166 1.64 -1.10 15.22
CA ILE A 166 2.37 -0.10 15.99
C ILE A 166 1.35 0.93 16.49
N ALA A 167 1.33 1.17 17.79
CA ALA A 167 0.59 2.25 18.41
C ALA A 167 1.56 3.31 18.93
N PHE A 168 1.45 4.53 18.44
CA PHE A 168 2.03 5.71 19.07
C PHE A 168 1.12 6.22 20.18
N GLN A 169 1.53 7.29 20.87
CA GLN A 169 0.67 7.94 21.86
C GLN A 169 -0.71 8.26 21.28
N VAL A 170 -1.75 7.83 21.99
CA VAL A 170 -3.17 8.09 21.68
C VAL A 170 -3.85 8.78 22.85
N SER A 171 -5.01 9.38 22.61
CA SER A 171 -5.72 10.17 23.61
C SER A 171 -6.43 9.32 24.66
N SER A 172 -6.82 8.09 24.33
CA SER A 172 -7.66 7.28 25.23
C SER A 172 -7.32 5.79 25.25
N LYS A 173 -7.77 5.13 26.32
CA LYS A 173 -7.73 3.66 26.45
C LYS A 173 -8.54 2.94 25.37
N VAL A 174 -9.57 3.60 24.84
CA VAL A 174 -10.42 3.04 23.79
C VAL A 174 -9.60 3.01 22.49
N ASP A 175 -8.96 4.11 22.14
CA ASP A 175 -8.09 4.21 20.95
C ASP A 175 -6.94 3.19 21.01
N SER A 176 -6.32 3.03 22.19
CA SER A 176 -5.27 2.01 22.38
C SER A 176 -5.80 0.61 22.07
N ARG A 177 -7.00 0.27 22.59
CA ARG A 177 -7.63 -1.03 22.31
C ARG A 177 -8.01 -1.18 20.84
N THR A 178 -8.43 -0.12 20.18
CA THR A 178 -8.75 -0.19 18.74
C THR A 178 -7.53 -0.60 17.93
N ILE A 179 -6.33 -0.09 18.26
CA ILE A 179 -5.10 -0.38 17.50
C ILE A 179 -4.49 -1.72 17.90
N ILE A 180 -4.25 -1.99 19.18
CA ILE A 180 -3.45 -3.13 19.67
C ILE A 180 -4.23 -4.13 20.53
N ASP A 181 -5.57 -4.02 20.53
CA ASP A 181 -6.50 -4.86 21.32
C ASP A 181 -6.24 -4.80 22.85
N GLN A 182 -5.40 -3.86 23.30
CA GLN A 182 -4.96 -3.70 24.68
C GLN A 182 -4.82 -2.22 25.06
N MET A 183 -4.82 -1.93 26.36
CA MET A 183 -4.48 -0.61 26.89
C MET A 183 -2.96 -0.44 27.00
N GLY A 184 -2.48 0.80 27.00
CA GLY A 184 -1.08 1.13 27.23
C GLY A 184 -0.58 2.26 26.34
N ALA A 185 -1.11 2.40 25.13
CA ALA A 185 -0.67 3.43 24.19
C ALA A 185 -1.06 4.85 24.67
N GLU A 186 -2.11 4.97 25.48
CA GLU A 186 -2.52 6.24 26.09
C GLU A 186 -1.53 6.77 27.14
N LYS A 187 -0.59 5.93 27.58
CA LYS A 187 0.43 6.27 28.59
C LYS A 187 1.80 6.56 27.97
N LEU A 188 1.91 6.49 26.65
CA LEU A 188 3.16 6.80 25.95
C LEU A 188 3.48 8.29 26.08
N LEU A 189 4.76 8.62 25.94
CA LEU A 189 5.30 9.96 26.15
C LEU A 189 5.19 10.87 24.91
N GLY A 190 4.74 10.32 23.78
CA GLY A 190 4.76 10.99 22.49
C GLY A 190 6.17 10.98 21.86
N LYS A 191 6.40 11.86 20.87
CA LYS A 191 7.72 12.10 20.24
C LYS A 191 8.51 10.83 19.86
N GLY A 192 7.82 9.81 19.33
CA GLY A 192 8.45 8.57 18.87
C GLY A 192 8.35 7.38 19.84
N ASP A 193 7.88 7.59 21.08
CA ASP A 193 7.54 6.49 21.99
C ASP A 193 6.35 5.67 21.43
N MET A 194 6.51 4.35 21.36
CA MET A 194 5.57 3.45 20.70
C MET A 194 5.46 2.08 21.36
N LEU A 195 4.32 1.43 21.14
CA LEU A 195 4.09 0.02 21.41
C LEU A 195 4.04 -0.74 20.09
N PHE A 196 4.85 -1.78 19.94
CA PHE A 196 4.86 -2.65 18.78
C PHE A 196 4.35 -4.05 19.15
N LEU A 197 3.18 -4.40 18.62
CA LEU A 197 2.60 -5.73 18.72
C LEU A 197 3.10 -6.57 17.54
N LEU A 198 3.90 -7.58 17.85
CA LEU A 198 4.42 -8.53 16.88
C LEU A 198 3.34 -9.57 16.50
N PRO A 199 3.33 -10.07 15.25
CA PRO A 199 2.42 -11.14 14.86
C PRO A 199 2.56 -12.37 15.77
N GLY A 200 1.44 -12.89 16.25
CA GLY A 200 1.42 -14.10 17.10
C GLY A 200 1.87 -13.87 18.55
N THR A 201 2.15 -12.63 18.95
CA THR A 201 2.50 -12.30 20.35
C THR A 201 1.30 -11.73 21.10
N ALA A 202 1.24 -11.99 22.40
CA ALA A 202 0.17 -11.49 23.27
C ALA A 202 0.46 -10.10 23.84
N SER A 203 1.73 -9.73 24.03
CA SER A 203 2.12 -8.47 24.66
C SER A 203 2.94 -7.60 23.71
N PRO A 204 2.65 -6.28 23.62
CA PRO A 204 3.43 -5.38 22.80
C PRO A 204 4.79 -5.07 23.45
N LEU A 205 5.80 -4.85 22.62
CA LEU A 205 7.09 -4.33 23.04
C LEU A 205 7.06 -2.80 23.02
N ARG A 206 7.53 -2.17 24.10
CA ARG A 206 7.73 -0.72 24.11
C ARG A 206 9.05 -0.37 23.44
N LEU A 207 9.01 0.54 22.47
CA LEU A 207 10.15 0.96 21.66
C LEU A 207 10.18 2.48 21.54
N HIS A 208 11.35 3.01 21.20
CA HIS A 208 11.53 4.41 20.83
C HIS A 208 11.90 4.48 19.36
N ASN A 209 11.01 5.04 18.54
CA ASN A 209 11.23 5.22 17.12
C ASN A 209 12.40 6.17 16.87
N ALA A 210 13.27 5.83 15.93
CA ALA A 210 14.34 6.72 15.49
C ALA A 210 13.76 8.01 14.91
N PHE A 211 14.41 9.13 15.19
CA PHE A 211 14.03 10.42 14.60
C PHE A 211 14.82 10.63 13.32
N VAL A 212 14.15 11.15 12.30
CA VAL A 212 14.77 11.66 11.07
C VAL A 212 14.09 12.97 10.73
N SER A 213 14.92 13.97 10.44
CA SER A 213 14.48 15.31 10.05
C SER A 213 14.14 15.39 8.57
N LEU A 214 13.44 16.45 8.16
CA LEU A 214 13.14 16.70 6.76
C LEU A 214 14.42 16.92 5.93
N ASP A 215 15.36 17.71 6.45
CA ASP A 215 16.63 17.99 5.79
C ASP A 215 17.43 16.70 5.50
N GLU A 216 17.40 15.74 6.42
CA GLU A 216 18.03 14.43 6.20
C GLU A 216 17.32 13.63 5.10
N ILE A 217 15.98 13.64 5.07
CA ILE A 217 15.19 13.00 4.01
C ILE A 217 15.54 13.61 2.65
N GLU A 218 15.53 14.94 2.56
CA GLU A 218 15.85 15.67 1.33
C GLU A 218 17.26 15.37 0.84
N ALA A 219 18.25 15.35 1.74
CA ALA A 219 19.63 15.01 1.38
C ALA A 219 19.76 13.57 0.83
N ILE A 220 19.04 12.61 1.42
CA ILE A 220 19.02 11.21 0.95
C ILE A 220 18.39 11.14 -0.44
N VAL A 221 17.24 11.78 -0.63
CA VAL A 221 16.52 11.73 -1.90
C VAL A 221 17.32 12.43 -3.02
N GLN A 222 17.93 13.59 -2.74
CA GLN A 222 18.84 14.27 -3.66
C GLN A 222 20.03 13.39 -4.04
N HIS A 223 20.61 12.66 -3.09
CA HIS A 223 21.68 11.73 -3.40
C HIS A 223 21.23 10.64 -4.38
N ILE A 224 20.04 10.07 -4.18
CA ILE A 224 19.48 9.05 -5.09
C ILE A 224 19.25 9.62 -6.49
N GLU A 225 18.79 10.87 -6.60
CA GLU A 225 18.58 11.53 -7.89
C GLU A 225 19.84 11.65 -8.75
N THR A 226 21.03 11.65 -8.13
CA THR A 226 22.32 11.67 -8.84
C THR A 226 22.75 10.29 -9.37
N GLN A 227 22.06 9.22 -8.99
CA GLN A 227 22.40 7.86 -9.39
C GLN A 227 21.81 7.51 -10.77
N PRO A 228 22.31 6.47 -11.44
CA PRO A 228 21.71 5.99 -12.68
C PRO A 228 20.27 5.50 -12.46
N LYS A 229 19.36 5.88 -13.37
CA LYS A 229 17.99 5.38 -13.35
C LYS A 229 17.94 3.94 -13.88
N PRO A 230 17.25 3.00 -13.18
CA PRO A 230 16.95 1.68 -13.71
C PRO A 230 15.97 1.75 -14.88
N ASP A 231 15.74 0.60 -15.51
CA ASP A 231 14.62 0.43 -16.43
C ASP A 231 13.28 0.67 -15.72
N GLU A 232 12.34 1.29 -16.44
CA GLU A 232 11.02 1.60 -15.90
C GLU A 232 10.20 0.32 -15.77
N ILE A 233 9.67 0.11 -14.56
CA ILE A 233 8.73 -0.97 -14.26
C ILE A 233 7.42 -0.29 -13.92
N SER A 234 6.34 -0.69 -14.57
CA SER A 234 4.99 -0.19 -14.32
C SER A 234 4.05 -1.31 -13.89
N LEU A 235 3.00 -0.94 -13.16
CA LEU A 235 1.94 -1.89 -12.80
C LEU A 235 1.07 -2.19 -14.01
N PRO A 236 0.41 -3.36 -14.06
CA PRO A 236 -0.53 -3.68 -15.11
C PRO A 236 -1.71 -2.71 -15.13
N GLU A 237 -2.15 -2.37 -16.34
CA GLU A 237 -3.31 -1.53 -16.55
C GLU A 237 -4.60 -2.27 -16.19
N VAL A 238 -5.41 -1.68 -15.31
CA VAL A 238 -6.77 -2.15 -15.07
C VAL A 238 -7.65 -1.56 -16.16
N ARG A 239 -8.14 -2.41 -17.06
CA ARG A 239 -9.19 -2.01 -18.00
C ARG A 239 -10.42 -1.65 -17.17
N LYS A 240 -10.76 -0.36 -17.13
CA LYS A 240 -12.08 0.07 -16.66
C LYS A 240 -13.10 -0.57 -17.59
N GLU A 241 -13.72 -1.67 -17.20
CA GLU A 241 -15.04 -1.97 -17.74
C GLU A 241 -15.88 -0.74 -17.40
N LYS A 242 -16.21 0.05 -18.42
CA LYS A 242 -17.21 1.09 -18.25
C LYS A 242 -18.45 0.37 -17.75
N LEU A 243 -18.78 0.53 -16.47
CA LEU A 243 -20.15 0.40 -15.97
C LEU A 243 -20.96 1.55 -16.59
N GLY A 244 -21.09 1.50 -17.91
CA GLY A 244 -21.96 2.30 -18.74
C GLY A 244 -22.99 1.35 -19.32
N GLY A 245 -23.75 0.70 -18.44
CA GLY A 245 -25.03 0.14 -18.81
C GLY A 245 -25.99 1.28 -19.10
N ASN A 246 -25.81 1.96 -20.23
CA ASN A 246 -26.94 2.54 -20.92
C ASN A 246 -27.78 1.34 -21.38
N TYR A 247 -28.68 0.88 -20.52
CA TYR A 247 -29.93 0.34 -21.02
C TYR A 247 -30.67 1.53 -21.62
N SER A 248 -30.33 1.86 -22.86
CA SER A 248 -31.32 2.44 -23.76
C SER A 248 -32.40 1.36 -23.86
N LEU A 249 -33.52 1.61 -23.20
CA LEU A 249 -34.80 1.07 -23.66
C LEU A 249 -34.96 1.64 -25.07
N ASP A 250 -34.46 0.92 -26.07
CA ASP A 250 -34.95 1.09 -27.42
C ASP A 250 -36.43 0.76 -27.33
N GLU A 251 -37.26 1.80 -27.38
CA GLU A 251 -38.66 1.71 -27.75
C GLU A 251 -38.75 1.18 -29.18
N GLU A 252 -38.36 -0.08 -29.40
CA GLU A 252 -38.90 -0.86 -30.50
C GLU A 252 -40.36 -1.16 -30.10
N GLN A 253 -41.24 -0.29 -30.61
CA GLN A 253 -42.67 -0.50 -30.65
C GLN A 253 -42.95 -1.92 -31.12
N ASP A 254 -43.50 -2.74 -30.22
CA ASP A 254 -44.09 -4.03 -30.58
C ASP A 254 -45.31 -3.73 -31.45
N GLU A 255 -45.16 -3.81 -32.78
CA GLU A 255 -46.21 -3.56 -33.78
C GLU A 255 -47.42 -4.51 -33.63
N LEU A 256 -47.37 -5.52 -32.75
CA LEU A 256 -48.46 -6.46 -32.48
C LEU A 256 -49.33 -6.11 -31.25
N LEU A 257 -49.06 -4.99 -30.57
CA LEU A 257 -49.83 -4.57 -29.39
C LEU A 257 -51.16 -3.86 -29.72
N HIS A 258 -51.45 -3.61 -31.01
CA HIS A 258 -52.67 -2.93 -31.45
C HIS A 258 -53.81 -3.84 -31.92
N ASP A 259 -53.62 -5.17 -31.94
CA ASP A 259 -54.65 -6.13 -32.37
C ASP A 259 -55.06 -7.15 -31.28
N ALA A 260 -55.22 -6.68 -30.03
CA ALA A 260 -55.85 -7.44 -28.94
C ALA A 260 -57.06 -6.72 -28.34
#